data_AF-A0A0B1SP21-F1
#
_entry.id   AF-A0A0B1SP21-F1
#
_cell.length_a   1.000
_cell.length_b   1.000
_cell.length_c   1.000
_cell.angle_alpha   90.00
_cell.angle_beta   90.00
_cell.angle_gamma   90.00
#
_symmetry.space_group_name_H-M   'P 1'
#
loop_
_entity.id
_entity.type
_entity.pdbx_description
1 polymer ?
#
loop_
_entity_poly.entity_id
_entity_poly.type
_entity_poly.pdbx_seq_one_letter_code
_entity_poly.pdbx_strand_id
1 'polypeptide(L)'
;MMDIDSEHLGIPEQDYAVVCEMPSSEFQKTCKDISMFSDSLNITATKAGIVFTGKGDTGQSVITYSPNSSADSEDEAVTLEVTDPVNVNFSIKYMNQFTKATSLSNRVRISLCNDVPIVIEYPLNDDGQQHGHLRFYLAPKIDDEENMD
;
A
#
# COMPACT_ATOMS: atom_id res chain seq x y z
N MET A 1 -24.55 10.52 27.49
CA MET A 1 -23.80 11.07 26.34
C MET A 1 -22.46 10.35 26.38
N MET A 2 -22.09 9.63 25.32
CA MET A 2 -20.75 9.01 25.28
C MET A 2 -19.76 10.11 24.93
N ASP A 3 -18.98 10.55 25.92
CA ASP A 3 -17.82 11.40 25.68
C ASP A 3 -16.76 10.51 25.01
N ILE A 4 -16.55 10.73 23.71
CA ILE A 4 -15.45 10.10 22.97
C ILE A 4 -14.25 11.02 23.20
N ASP A 5 -13.32 10.58 24.03
CA ASP A 5 -12.02 11.25 24.18
C ASP A 5 -11.32 11.25 22.81
N SER A 6 -11.21 12.44 22.22
CA SER A 6 -10.54 12.65 20.93
C SER A 6 -9.06 12.90 21.20
N GLU A 7 -8.28 11.84 21.34
CA GLU A 7 -6.83 11.93 21.29
C GLU A 7 -6.39 12.11 19.83
N HIS A 8 -6.01 13.34 19.48
CA HIS A 8 -5.52 13.65 18.13
C HIS A 8 -4.04 13.28 18.04
N LEU A 9 -3.73 12.17 17.36
CA LEU A 9 -2.36 11.84 16.98
C LEU A 9 -1.95 12.76 15.83
N GLY A 10 -0.90 13.56 16.03
CA GLY A 10 -0.32 14.37 14.96
C GLY A 10 0.26 13.47 13.87
N ILE A 11 -0.08 13.74 12.61
CA ILE A 11 0.52 13.05 11.46
C ILE A 11 1.88 13.72 11.20
N PRO A 12 3.00 12.98 11.30
CA PRO A 12 4.31 13.55 10.98
C PRO A 12 4.42 13.83 9.48
N GLU A 13 5.08 14.94 9.12
CA GLU A 13 5.58 15.15 7.76
C GLU A 13 6.74 14.17 7.55
N GLN A 14 6.55 13.20 6.66
CA GLN A 14 7.50 12.12 6.43
C GLN A 14 7.82 12.04 4.94
N ASP A 15 9.11 12.07 4.62
CA ASP A 15 9.59 11.82 3.28
C ASP A 15 9.52 10.33 2.99
N TYR A 16 8.71 9.96 2.01
CA TYR A 16 8.60 8.57 1.55
C TYR A 16 9.64 8.30 0.47
N ALA A 17 10.38 7.19 0.63
CA ALA A 17 11.38 6.76 -0.35
C ALA A 17 10.73 6.27 -1.65
N VAL A 18 9.51 5.74 -1.57
CA VAL A 18 8.74 5.26 -2.71
C VAL A 18 7.31 5.77 -2.65
N VAL A 19 6.82 6.27 -3.78
CA VAL A 19 5.41 6.56 -4.02
C VAL A 19 4.96 5.79 -5.26
N CYS A 20 4.02 4.87 -5.08
CA CYS A 20 3.39 4.13 -6.16
C CYS A 20 1.93 4.56 -6.29
N GLU A 21 1.48 4.89 -7.50
CA GLU A 21 0.05 5.04 -7.77
C GLU A 21 -0.37 3.98 -8.78
N MET A 22 -1.48 3.30 -8.49
CA MET A 22 -2.00 2.25 -9.36
C MET A 22 -3.54 2.19 -9.29
N PRO A 23 -4.20 1.45 -10.19
CA PRO A 23 -5.64 1.24 -10.10
C PRO A 23 -6.00 0.59 -8.76
N SER A 24 -6.98 1.16 -8.06
CA SER A 24 -7.40 0.66 -6.74
C SER A 24 -7.95 -0.77 -6.80
N SER A 25 -8.57 -1.13 -7.93
CA SER A 25 -9.07 -2.48 -8.22
C SER A 25 -7.95 -3.52 -8.33
N GLU A 26 -6.84 -3.17 -8.99
CA GLU A 26 -5.65 -4.02 -9.13
C GLU A 26 -4.97 -4.23 -7.77
N PHE A 27 -4.86 -3.18 -6.97
CA PHE A 27 -4.36 -3.30 -5.59
C PHE A 27 -5.28 -4.18 -4.73
N GLN A 28 -6.60 -4.00 -4.81
CA GLN A 28 -7.56 -4.83 -4.08
C GLN A 28 -7.45 -6.31 -4.47
N LYS A 29 -7.34 -6.59 -5.78
CA LYS A 29 -7.15 -7.95 -6.29
C LYS A 29 -5.84 -8.55 -5.76
N THR A 30 -4.74 -7.81 -5.86
CA THR A 30 -3.43 -8.22 -5.34
C THR A 30 -3.48 -8.61 -3.85
N CYS A 31 -4.12 -7.79 -3.01
CA CYS A 31 -4.26 -8.12 -1.59
C CYS A 31 -5.10 -9.38 -1.34
N LYS A 32 -6.18 -9.58 -2.11
CA LYS A 32 -7.02 -10.78 -2.01
C LYS A 32 -6.25 -12.03 -2.42
N ASP A 33 -5.56 -11.98 -3.55
CA ASP A 33 -4.80 -13.10 -4.09
C ASP A 33 -3.68 -13.51 -3.12
N ILE A 34 -2.97 -12.55 -2.54
CA ILE A 34 -1.90 -12.82 -1.55
C ILE A 34 -2.47 -13.42 -0.26
N SER A 35 -3.64 -12.95 0.20
CA SER A 35 -4.26 -13.47 1.42
C SER A 35 -4.70 -14.93 1.34
N MET A 36 -4.74 -15.53 0.15
CA MET A 36 -4.99 -16.96 -0.01
C MET A 36 -3.78 -17.82 0.39
N PHE A 37 -2.58 -17.24 0.40
CA PHE A 37 -1.32 -17.98 0.60
C PHE A 37 -0.56 -17.57 1.86
N SER A 38 -0.71 -16.32 2.34
CA SER A 38 0.08 -15.80 3.45
C SER A 38 -0.71 -14.82 4.31
N ASP A 39 -0.37 -14.75 5.60
CA ASP A 39 -0.82 -13.70 6.52
C ASP A 39 0.09 -12.45 6.50
N SER A 40 1.13 -12.49 5.68
CA SER A 40 2.15 -11.45 5.51
C SER A 40 2.22 -11.02 4.04
N LEU A 41 2.35 -9.72 3.83
CA LEU A 41 2.58 -9.10 2.53
C LEU A 41 3.94 -8.42 2.57
N ASN A 42 4.88 -8.97 1.81
CA ASN A 42 6.14 -8.30 1.53
C ASN A 42 5.97 -7.40 0.30
N ILE A 43 6.36 -6.13 0.43
CA ILE A 43 6.35 -5.15 -0.66
C ILE A 43 7.81 -4.76 -0.93
N THR A 44 8.29 -5.10 -2.12
CA THR A 44 9.60 -4.69 -2.61
C THR A 44 9.40 -3.68 -3.74
N ALA A 45 9.99 -2.50 -3.63
CA ALA A 45 9.92 -1.47 -4.65
C ALA A 45 11.31 -0.98 -5.04
N THR A 46 11.56 -0.95 -6.35
CA THR A 46 12.81 -0.47 -6.95
C THR A 46 12.47 0.34 -8.20
N LYS A 47 13.47 0.97 -8.83
CA LYS A 47 13.27 1.68 -10.11
C LYS A 47 12.74 0.78 -11.24
N ALA A 48 12.87 -0.54 -11.11
CA ALA A 48 12.35 -1.50 -12.09
C ALA A 48 10.85 -1.77 -11.95
N GLY A 49 10.27 -1.52 -10.77
CA GLY A 49 8.87 -1.80 -10.48
C GLY A 49 8.62 -2.11 -9.01
N ILE A 50 7.36 -2.39 -8.73
CA ILE A 50 6.85 -2.79 -7.42
C ILE A 50 6.42 -4.25 -7.47
N VAL A 51 6.80 -5.01 -6.45
CA VAL A 51 6.57 -6.44 -6.32
C VAL A 51 5.88 -6.71 -4.99
N PHE A 52 4.75 -7.41 -5.07
CA PHE A 52 3.98 -7.87 -3.92
C PHE A 52 4.17 -9.37 -3.77
N THR A 53 4.68 -9.80 -2.62
CA THR A 53 4.99 -11.20 -2.34
C THR A 53 4.25 -11.69 -1.10
N GLY A 54 3.55 -12.81 -1.24
CA GLY A 54 2.99 -13.56 -0.13
C GLY A 54 3.58 -14.95 -0.10
N LYS A 55 4.25 -15.32 1.00
CA LYS A 55 4.80 -16.67 1.19
C LYS A 55 4.09 -17.36 2.36
N GLY A 56 3.62 -18.57 2.17
CA GLY A 56 3.13 -19.42 3.24
C GLY A 56 3.46 -20.89 3.00
N ASP A 57 2.88 -21.76 3.80
CA ASP A 57 3.30 -23.16 3.90
C ASP A 57 3.06 -23.96 2.61
N THR A 58 1.99 -23.62 1.89
CA THR A 58 1.54 -24.35 0.69
C THR A 58 2.12 -23.75 -0.60
N GLY A 59 2.79 -22.60 -0.54
CA GLY A 59 3.36 -21.95 -1.72
C GLY A 59 3.64 -20.47 -1.57
N GLN A 60 3.98 -19.84 -2.70
CA GLN A 60 4.28 -18.42 -2.79
C GLN A 60 3.48 -17.79 -3.93
N SER A 61 2.96 -16.58 -3.69
CA SER A 61 2.38 -15.70 -4.69
C SER A 61 3.31 -14.51 -4.89
N VAL A 62 3.60 -14.18 -6.15
CA VAL A 62 4.43 -13.03 -6.54
C VAL A 62 3.71 -12.28 -7.65
N ILE A 63 3.41 -11.01 -7.41
CA ILE A 63 2.71 -10.14 -8.36
C ILE A 63 3.61 -8.93 -8.60
N THR A 64 3.96 -8.69 -9.86
CA THR A 64 4.89 -7.62 -10.26
C THR A 64 4.19 -6.62 -11.16
N TYR A 65 4.29 -5.35 -10.81
CA TYR A 65 3.86 -4.23 -11.64
C TYR A 65 5.07 -3.42 -12.08
N SER A 66 5.26 -3.30 -13.39
CA SER A 66 6.24 -2.39 -13.98
C SER A 66 5.57 -1.04 -14.23
N PRO A 67 6.28 0.10 -14.07
CA PRO A 67 5.72 1.40 -14.37
C PRO A 67 5.34 1.49 -15.86
N ASN A 68 4.13 1.94 -16.16
CA ASN A 68 3.61 2.02 -17.53
C ASN A 68 2.90 3.35 -17.78
N SER A 69 3.68 4.42 -17.95
CA SER A 69 3.18 5.75 -18.31
C SER A 69 2.54 5.84 -19.70
N SER A 70 2.52 4.75 -20.47
CA SER A 70 1.93 4.66 -21.82
C SER A 70 0.57 3.95 -21.83
N ALA A 71 -0.10 3.81 -20.69
CA ALA A 71 -1.43 3.22 -20.63
C ALA A 71 -2.45 4.06 -21.43
N ASP A 72 -3.47 3.40 -21.99
CA ASP A 72 -4.50 4.04 -22.82
C ASP A 72 -5.34 5.07 -22.03
N SER A 73 -5.32 4.97 -20.69
CA SER A 73 -5.96 5.90 -19.76
C SER A 73 -5.08 6.10 -18.52
N GLU A 74 -5.04 7.33 -17.99
CA GLU A 74 -4.36 7.66 -16.72
C GLU A 74 -4.89 6.82 -15.54
N ASP A 75 -6.18 6.45 -15.58
CA ASP A 75 -6.80 5.64 -14.55
C ASP A 75 -6.23 4.22 -14.48
N GLU A 76 -5.70 3.71 -15.60
CA GLU A 76 -5.13 2.36 -15.72
C GLU A 76 -3.61 2.33 -15.50
N ALA A 77 -2.95 3.49 -15.49
CA ALA A 77 -1.50 3.59 -15.40
C ALA A 77 -0.98 3.21 -14.01
N VAL A 78 0.18 2.57 -13.96
CA VAL A 78 0.99 2.38 -12.75
C VAL A 78 2.16 3.35 -12.83
N THR A 79 2.19 4.30 -11.90
CA THR A 79 3.28 5.27 -11.76
C THR A 79 4.09 4.91 -10.51
N LEU A 80 5.40 5.11 -10.58
CA LEU A 80 6.31 4.75 -9.51
C LEU A 80 7.44 5.76 -9.43
N GLU A 81 7.51 6.46 -8.30
CA GLU A 81 8.61 7.35 -7.94
C GLU A 81 9.44 6.65 -6.88
N VAL A 82 10.76 6.52 -7.12
CA VAL A 82 11.69 5.81 -6.24
C VAL A 82 12.94 6.66 -6.02
N THR A 83 13.05 7.19 -4.81
CA THR A 83 14.27 7.82 -4.30
C THR A 83 15.26 6.75 -3.85
N ASP A 84 14.80 5.86 -2.96
CA ASP A 84 15.58 4.73 -2.45
C ASP A 84 14.77 3.42 -2.52
N PRO A 85 15.42 2.26 -2.75
CA PRO A 85 14.74 0.97 -2.73
C PRO A 85 14.14 0.66 -1.35
N VAL A 86 12.96 0.05 -1.35
CA VAL A 86 12.23 -0.32 -0.13
C VAL A 86 11.91 -1.82 -0.17
N ASN A 87 12.05 -2.49 0.98
CA ASN A 87 11.63 -3.86 1.18
C ASN A 87 11.08 -4.00 2.60
N VAL A 88 9.75 -4.10 2.71
CA VAL A 88 9.05 -4.07 4.01
C VAL A 88 7.92 -5.09 4.04
N ASN A 89 7.62 -5.59 5.23
CA ASN A 89 6.61 -6.60 5.46
C ASN A 89 5.40 -6.02 6.23
N PHE A 90 4.19 -6.40 5.87
CA PHE A 90 2.95 -5.94 6.50
C PHE A 90 1.96 -7.07 6.72
N SER A 91 0.97 -6.85 7.59
CA SER A 91 -0.14 -7.79 7.74
C SER A 91 -1.15 -7.60 6.62
N ILE A 92 -1.34 -8.66 5.82
CA ILE A 92 -2.33 -8.65 4.72
C ILE A 92 -3.76 -8.48 5.24
N LYS A 93 -4.03 -8.89 6.50
CA LYS A 93 -5.33 -8.72 7.13
C LYS A 93 -5.76 -7.25 7.18
N TYR A 94 -4.84 -6.34 7.54
CA TYR A 94 -5.14 -4.91 7.56
C TYR A 94 -5.19 -4.32 6.15
N MET A 95 -4.33 -4.76 5.24
CA MET A 95 -4.40 -4.36 3.83
C MET A 95 -5.77 -4.68 3.22
N ASN A 96 -6.31 -5.87 3.47
CA ASN A 96 -7.66 -6.25 3.05
C ASN A 96 -8.78 -5.41 3.70
N GLN A 97 -8.54 -4.81 4.88
CA GLN A 97 -9.48 -3.86 5.46
C GLN A 97 -9.41 -2.51 4.73
N PHE A 98 -8.21 -2.05 4.39
CA PHE A 98 -8.00 -0.80 3.65
C PHE A 98 -8.61 -0.87 2.24
N THR A 99 -8.51 -2.01 1.56
CA THR A 99 -9.10 -2.21 0.23
C THR A 99 -10.63 -2.20 0.21
N LYS A 100 -11.30 -2.09 1.36
CA LYS A 100 -12.74 -1.78 1.40
C LYS A 100 -13.05 -0.35 0.92
N ALA A 101 -12.07 0.55 0.96
CA ALA A 101 -12.18 1.90 0.44
C ALA A 101 -12.05 2.01 -1.09
N THR A 102 -11.82 0.90 -1.79
CA THR A 102 -11.67 0.86 -3.27
C THR A 102 -12.83 1.52 -4.01
N SER A 103 -14.05 1.49 -3.48
CA SER A 103 -15.21 2.14 -4.12
C SER A 103 -15.19 3.67 -4.05
N LEU A 104 -14.29 4.26 -3.26
CA LEU A 104 -14.19 5.71 -3.08
C LEU A 104 -13.30 6.37 -4.14
N SER A 105 -12.41 5.61 -4.78
CA SER A 105 -11.47 6.12 -5.77
C SER A 105 -11.03 5.03 -6.72
N ASN A 106 -10.94 5.36 -8.02
CA ASN A 106 -10.37 4.45 -9.03
C ASN A 106 -8.85 4.28 -8.87
N ARG A 107 -8.20 5.17 -8.12
CA ARG A 107 -6.77 5.21 -7.89
C ARG A 107 -6.47 4.94 -6.42
N VAL A 108 -5.32 4.32 -6.16
CA VAL A 108 -4.73 4.25 -4.82
C VAL A 108 -3.30 4.72 -4.86
N ARG A 109 -2.91 5.51 -3.87
CA ARG A 109 -1.54 5.98 -3.67
C ARG A 109 -0.93 5.26 -2.48
N ILE A 110 0.19 4.60 -2.71
CA ILE A 110 0.92 3.75 -1.76
C ILE A 110 2.25 4.44 -1.49
N SER A 111 2.42 4.97 -0.28
CA SER A 111 3.65 5.66 0.13
C SER A 111 4.41 4.80 1.14
N LEU A 112 5.68 4.53 0.84
CA LEU A 112 6.51 3.53 1.51
C LEU A 112 7.88 4.13 1.86
N CYS A 113 8.41 3.72 3.00
CA CYS A 113 9.81 3.91 3.37
C CYS A 113 10.17 2.82 4.40
N ASN A 114 11.46 2.50 4.55
CA ASN A 114 11.91 1.51 5.53
C ASN A 114 11.68 2.05 6.95
N ASP A 115 11.32 1.18 7.89
CA ASP A 115 11.15 1.48 9.32
C ASP A 115 10.06 2.51 9.68
N VAL A 116 9.15 2.82 8.76
CA VAL A 116 8.05 3.76 8.98
C VAL A 116 6.72 3.17 8.53
N PRO A 117 5.58 3.63 9.07
CA PRO A 117 4.28 3.15 8.63
C PRO A 117 4.05 3.39 7.13
N ILE A 118 3.50 2.38 6.45
CA ILE A 118 2.98 2.58 5.08
C ILE A 118 1.74 3.45 5.13
N VAL A 119 1.60 4.30 4.10
CA VAL A 119 0.38 5.07 3.88
C VAL A 119 -0.34 4.57 2.64
N ILE A 120 -1.59 4.16 2.83
CA ILE A 120 -2.52 3.87 1.75
C ILE A 120 -3.53 5.01 1.67
N GLU A 121 -3.48 5.75 0.57
CA GLU A 121 -4.34 6.91 0.32
C GLU A 121 -5.31 6.64 -0.83
N TYR A 122 -6.59 6.88 -0.58
CA TYR A 122 -7.64 6.93 -1.59
C TYR A 122 -8.07 8.39 -1.78
N PRO A 123 -7.70 9.06 -2.88
CA PRO A 123 -8.11 10.43 -3.14
C PRO A 123 -9.61 10.47 -3.46
N LEU A 124 -10.33 11.40 -2.82
CA LEU A 124 -11.75 11.61 -3.02
C LEU A 124 -11.95 12.70 -4.07
N ASN A 125 -12.16 12.25 -5.31
CA ASN A 125 -12.40 13.13 -6.45
C ASN A 125 -13.90 13.21 -6.72
N ASP A 126 -14.42 14.42 -6.92
CA ASP A 126 -15.80 14.68 -7.35
C ASP A 126 -15.77 15.72 -8.46
N ASP A 127 -16.48 15.47 -9.56
CA ASP A 127 -16.55 16.32 -10.75
C ASP A 127 -15.19 16.89 -11.25
N GLY A 128 -14.14 16.07 -11.21
CA GLY A 128 -12.80 16.45 -11.65
C GLY A 128 -11.99 17.31 -10.67
N GLN A 129 -12.50 17.56 -9.46
CA GLN A 129 -11.78 18.27 -8.39
C GLN A 129 -11.51 17.33 -7.21
N GLN A 130 -10.32 17.45 -6.59
CA GLN A 130 -9.98 16.68 -5.39
C GLN A 130 -10.54 17.39 -4.15
N HIS A 131 -11.53 16.77 -3.50
CA HIS A 131 -12.21 17.32 -2.33
C HIS A 131 -11.66 16.77 -1.00
N GLY A 132 -10.80 15.75 -1.05
CA GLY A 132 -10.14 15.20 0.13
C GLY A 132 -9.42 13.89 -0.15
N HIS A 133 -9.12 13.17 0.92
CA HIS A 133 -8.53 11.84 0.85
C HIS A 133 -8.91 11.01 2.08
N LEU A 134 -8.89 9.69 1.92
CA LEU A 134 -8.90 8.74 3.03
C LEU A 134 -7.52 8.09 3.14
N ARG A 135 -6.85 8.25 4.28
CA ARG A 135 -5.52 7.68 4.54
C ARG A 135 -5.56 6.63 5.62
N PHE A 136 -4.93 5.49 5.35
CA PHE A 136 -4.67 4.45 6.31
C PHE A 136 -3.18 4.36 6.59
N TYR A 137 -2.83 4.21 7.86
CA TYR A 137 -1.45 4.05 8.33
C TYR A 137 -1.30 2.66 8.93
N LEU A 138 -0.25 1.94 8.54
CA LEU A 138 0.04 0.63 9.10
C LEU A 138 1.54 0.49 9.36
N ALA A 139 1.90 0.22 10.61
CA ALA A 139 3.28 -0.07 10.95
C ALA A 139 3.76 -1.36 10.26
N PRO A 140 5.04 -1.43 9.83
CA PRO A 140 5.61 -2.66 9.31
C PRO A 140 5.60 -3.75 10.38
N LYS A 141 5.54 -5.00 9.93
CA LYS A 141 5.85 -6.15 10.79
C LYS A 141 7.36 -6.16 11.00
N ILE A 142 7.77 -6.26 12.25
CA ILE A 142 9.14 -6.62 12.60
C ILE A 142 9.24 -8.13 12.40
N ASP A 143 10.21 -8.60 11.62
CA ASP A 143 10.47 -10.03 11.54
C ASP A 143 11.15 -10.44 12.86
N ASP A 144 10.47 -11.28 13.65
CA ASP A 144 10.96 -11.75 14.97
C ASP A 144 12.27 -12.58 14.86
N GLU A 145 12.74 -12.89 13.65
CA GLU A 145 13.99 -13.61 13.39
C GLU A 145 15.25 -12.73 13.52
N GLU A 146 15.15 -11.40 13.56
CA GLU A 146 16.32 -10.52 13.77
C GLU A 146 16.79 -10.45 15.25
N ASN A 147 16.11 -11.14 16.18
CA ASN A 147 16.48 -11.17 17.61
C ASN A 147 17.20 -12.46 18.05
N MET A 148 17.81 -13.20 17.13
CA MET A 148 18.53 -14.47 17.42
C MET A 148 20.06 -14.42 17.26
N ASP A 149 20.66 -13.23 17.25
CA ASP A 149 22.12 -13.06 17.37
C ASP A 149 22.54 -12.43 18.70
#